data_AF-A0AAN2DCH0-F1
#
_entry.id   AF-A0AAN2DCH0-F1
#
_cell.length_a   1.000
_cell.length_b   1.000
_cell.length_c   1.000
_cell.angle_alpha   90.00
_cell.angle_beta   90.00
_cell.angle_gamma   90.00
#
_symmetry.space_group_name_H-M   'P 1'
#
loop_
_entity.id
_entity.type
_entity.pdbx_description
1 polymer ?
#
loop_
_entity_poly.entity_id
_entity_poly.type
_entity_poly.pdbx_seq_one_letter_code
_entity_poly.pdbx_strand_id
1 'polypeptide(L)'
;MITVKNLTNSPFDLQSPKGTVRLPAFGQVSGEFTGEYLQLLKASLSVEVIEKTEDSGDALGKLRTDYQEVFGKRPFHGWSAKELQEKIDAKLAE
;
A
#
# COMPACT_ATOMS: atom_id res chain seq x y z
N MET A 1 -7.59 -6.87 -4.31
CA MET A 1 -8.25 -7.52 -3.16
C MET A 1 -7.79 -6.81 -1.91
N ILE A 2 -8.71 -6.37 -1.05
CA ILE A 2 -8.37 -5.58 0.13
C ILE A 2 -8.76 -6.37 1.37
N THR A 3 -7.89 -6.38 2.38
CA THR A 3 -8.15 -7.01 3.66
C THR A 3 -8.36 -5.92 4.70
N VAL A 4 -9.50 -5.94 5.38
CA VAL A 4 -9.81 -5.02 6.48
C VAL A 4 -9.75 -5.81 7.78
N LYS A 5 -8.93 -5.34 8.72
CA LYS A 5 -8.78 -5.92 10.05
C LYS A 5 -9.41 -4.99 11.09
N ASN A 6 -10.19 -5.58 11.99
CA ASN A 6 -10.77 -4.85 13.10
C ASN A 6 -9.77 -4.72 14.24
N LEU A 7 -9.58 -3.51 14.76
CA LEU A 7 -8.75 -3.26 15.94
C LEU A 7 -9.61 -3.07 17.20
N THR A 8 -10.93 -3.03 17.05
CA THR A 8 -11.87 -2.83 18.15
C THR A 8 -12.54 -4.14 18.57
N ASN A 9 -13.06 -4.14 19.79
CA ASN A 9 -13.85 -5.24 20.34
C ASN A 9 -15.32 -5.23 19.85
N SER A 10 -15.66 -4.38 18.88
CA SER A 10 -17.01 -4.24 18.35
C SER A 10 -17.05 -4.70 16.91
N PRO A 11 -18.03 -5.54 16.51
CA PRO A 11 -18.18 -5.95 15.12
C PRO A 11 -18.68 -4.77 14.26
N PHE A 12 -18.27 -4.74 12.99
CA PHE A 12 -18.71 -3.74 12.02
C PHE A 12 -19.35 -4.40 10.81
N ASP A 13 -20.35 -3.76 10.23
CA ASP A 13 -20.91 -4.19 8.94
C ASP A 13 -20.30 -3.30 7.85
N LEU A 14 -19.46 -3.91 7.00
CA LEU A 14 -18.81 -3.22 5.90
C LEU A 14 -19.66 -3.29 4.63
N GLN A 15 -19.77 -2.19 3.91
CA GLN A 15 -20.44 -2.16 2.61
C GLN A 15 -19.47 -2.64 1.51
N SER A 16 -19.87 -3.67 0.76
CA SER A 16 -19.17 -4.12 -0.46
C SER A 16 -20.13 -4.09 -1.67
N PRO A 17 -19.64 -4.05 -2.92
CA PRO A 17 -20.49 -4.11 -4.11
C PRO A 17 -21.36 -5.37 -4.18
N LYS A 18 -20.96 -6.46 -3.51
CA LYS A 18 -21.71 -7.73 -3.44
C LYS A 18 -22.65 -7.81 -2.22
N GLY A 19 -22.75 -6.74 -1.44
CA GLY A 19 -23.61 -6.65 -0.25
C GLY A 19 -22.84 -6.30 1.03
N THR A 20 -23.53 -6.37 2.17
CA THR A 20 -22.94 -6.13 3.49
C THR A 20 -22.10 -7.31 3.94
N VAL A 21 -20.84 -7.05 4.28
CA VAL A 21 -19.87 -8.02 4.80
C VAL A 21 -19.63 -7.72 6.27
N ARG A 22 -19.93 -8.69 7.14
CA ARG A 22 -19.72 -8.52 8.58
C ARG A 22 -18.26 -8.76 8.94
N LEU A 23 -17.64 -7.76 9.55
CA LEU A 23 -16.30 -7.80 10.12
C LEU A 23 -16.40 -8.13 11.63
N PRO A 24 -15.96 -9.33 12.07
CA PRO A 24 -15.98 -9.69 13.48
C PRO A 24 -15.03 -8.83 14.33
N ALA A 25 -15.28 -8.79 15.65
CA ALA A 25 -14.40 -8.13 16.63
C ALA A 25 -13.00 -8.77 16.61
N PHE A 26 -11.95 -7.95 16.57
CA PHE A 26 -10.56 -8.39 16.36
C PHE A 26 -10.36 -9.33 15.14
N GLY A 27 -11.32 -9.39 14.23
CA GLY A 27 -11.32 -10.26 13.07
C GLY A 27 -10.75 -9.58 11.83
N GLN A 28 -10.71 -10.35 10.75
CA GLN A 28 -10.29 -9.86 9.44
C GLN A 28 -11.28 -10.29 8.38
N VAL A 29 -11.49 -9.44 7.39
CA VAL A 29 -12.33 -9.77 6.24
C VAL A 29 -11.67 -9.29 4.95
N SER A 30 -11.72 -10.14 3.93
CA SER A 30 -11.18 -9.86 2.61
C SER A 30 -12.31 -9.64 1.63
N GLY A 31 -12.26 -8.55 0.87
CA GLY A 31 -13.32 -8.17 -0.04
C GLY A 31 -12.88 -7.17 -1.10
N GLU A 32 -13.80 -6.89 -2.01
CA GLU A 32 -13.74 -5.75 -2.92
C GLU A 32 -14.40 -4.58 -2.22
N PHE A 33 -13.61 -3.59 -1.82
CA PHE A 33 -14.08 -2.36 -1.19
C PHE A 33 -13.70 -1.19 -2.11
N THR A 34 -14.57 -0.18 -2.25
CA THR A 34 -14.39 0.94 -3.18
C THR A 34 -13.67 2.13 -2.53
N GLY A 35 -13.02 2.96 -3.35
CA GLY A 35 -12.01 3.95 -2.94
C GLY A 35 -12.40 4.96 -1.86
N GLU A 36 -13.54 5.66 -2.00
CA GLU A 36 -13.96 6.64 -0.99
C GLU A 36 -14.31 5.98 0.35
N TYR A 37 -14.89 4.79 0.29
CA TYR A 37 -15.24 4.01 1.48
C TYR A 37 -14.00 3.57 2.26
N LEU A 38 -12.90 3.23 1.57
CA LEU A 38 -11.63 2.89 2.20
C LEU A 38 -10.97 4.08 2.88
N GLN A 39 -11.06 5.27 2.30
CA GLN A 39 -10.54 6.48 2.91
C GLN A 39 -11.26 6.81 4.22
N LEU A 40 -12.59 6.64 4.25
CA LEU A 40 -13.39 6.79 5.47
C LEU A 40 -13.01 5.74 6.52
N LEU A 41 -12.81 4.48 6.12
CA LEU A 41 -12.36 3.43 7.04
C LEU A 41 -10.98 3.73 7.61
N LYS A 42 -10.02 4.18 6.80
CA LYS A 42 -8.69 4.62 7.26
C LYS A 42 -8.78 5.80 8.24
N ALA A 43 -9.66 6.78 7.98
CA ALA A 43 -9.86 7.93 8.85
C ALA A 43 -10.50 7.57 10.20
N SER A 44 -11.24 6.47 10.28
CA SER A 44 -11.94 6.04 11.50
C SER A 44 -11.00 5.55 12.61
N LEU A 45 -9.73 5.24 12.30
CA LEU A 45 -8.72 4.64 13.18
C LEU A 45 -9.16 3.34 13.88
N SER A 46 -10.35 2.82 13.55
CA SER A 46 -10.99 1.68 14.20
C SER A 46 -10.71 0.38 13.45
N VAL A 47 -10.36 0.50 12.17
CA VAL A 47 -10.03 -0.61 11.29
C VAL A 47 -8.73 -0.35 10.56
N GLU A 48 -7.92 -1.39 10.44
CA GLU A 48 -6.69 -1.38 9.67
C GLU A 48 -7.01 -1.90 8.28
N VAL A 49 -6.96 -1.01 7.30
CA VAL A 49 -7.15 -1.37 5.89
C VAL A 49 -5.80 -1.78 5.33
N ILE A 50 -5.59 -3.08 5.21
CA ILE A 50 -4.48 -3.68 4.47
C ILE A 50 -4.92 -3.72 3.02
N GLU A 51 -4.76 -2.57 2.36
CA GLU A 51 -4.72 -2.58 0.91
C GLU A 51 -3.45 -3.34 0.52
N LYS A 52 -3.62 -4.38 -0.29
CA LYS A 52 -2.51 -4.90 -1.09
C LYS A 52 -2.26 -3.88 -2.22
N THR A 53 -1.91 -2.64 -1.85
CA THR A 53 -1.45 -1.62 -2.79
C THR A 53 -0.03 -2.00 -3.12
N GLU A 54 0.13 -2.65 -4.26
CA GLU A 54 1.42 -2.91 -4.89
C GLU A 54 2.24 -1.61 -5.10
N ASP A 55 1.62 -0.43 -5.03
CA ASP A 55 2.24 0.86 -5.39
C ASP A 55 3.46 1.31 -4.57
N SER A 56 3.63 0.94 -3.30
CA SER A 56 4.83 1.37 -2.55
C SER A 56 5.99 0.38 -2.63
N GLY A 57 5.69 -0.91 -2.83
CA GLY A 57 6.70 -1.96 -3.01
C GLY A 57 7.25 -2.00 -4.43
N ASP A 58 6.37 -1.90 -5.43
CA ASP A 58 6.77 -1.98 -6.84
C ASP A 58 7.45 -0.72 -7.34
N ALA A 59 7.06 0.47 -6.86
CA ALA A 59 7.74 1.72 -7.23
C ALA A 59 9.21 1.72 -6.79
N LEU A 60 9.49 1.35 -5.53
CA LEU A 60 10.85 1.21 -5.04
C LEU A 60 11.61 0.07 -5.73
N GLY A 61 10.94 -1.03 -6.07
CA GLY A 61 11.50 -2.13 -6.83
C GLY A 61 12.00 -1.68 -8.21
N LYS A 62 11.15 -0.97 -8.96
CA LYS A 62 11.50 -0.40 -10.29
C LYS A 62 12.67 0.57 -10.20
N LEU A 63 12.63 1.52 -9.27
CA LEU A 63 13.72 2.48 -9.07
C LEU A 63 15.06 1.81 -8.75
N ARG A 64 15.04 0.71 -8.00
CA ARG A 64 16.26 -0.03 -7.70
C ARG A 64 16.82 -0.77 -8.91
N THR A 65 15.95 -1.31 -9.75
CA THR A 65 16.31 -1.94 -11.03
C THR A 65 16.88 -0.90 -11.98
N ASP A 66 16.19 0.22 -12.17
CA ASP A 66 16.61 1.32 -13.06
C ASP A 66 17.98 1.88 -12.62
N TYR A 67 18.19 2.09 -11.31
CA TYR A 67 19.51 2.48 -10.79
C TYR A 67 20.58 1.44 -11.10
N GLN A 68 20.27 0.15 -10.97
CA GLN A 68 21.23 -0.92 -11.26
C GLN A 68 21.57 -1.01 -12.75
N GLU A 69 20.62 -0.73 -13.64
CA GLU A 69 20.87 -0.66 -15.09
C GLU A 69 21.75 0.53 -15.46
N VAL A 70 21.45 1.71 -14.90
CA VAL A 70 22.16 2.96 -15.19
C VAL A 70 23.59 2.95 -14.61
N PHE A 71 23.77 2.42 -13.40
CA PHE A 71 25.06 2.46 -12.68
C PHE A 71 25.82 1.12 -12.69
N GLY A 72 25.20 0.02 -13.11
CA GLY A 72 25.77 -1.33 -13.03
C GLY A 72 26.00 -1.84 -11.60
N LYS A 73 25.51 -1.12 -10.57
CA LYS A 73 25.74 -1.39 -9.15
C LYS A 73 24.43 -1.33 -8.39
N ARG A 74 24.32 -2.15 -7.34
CA ARG A 74 23.15 -2.15 -6.48
C ARG A 74 23.03 -0.81 -5.73
N PRO A 75 21.85 -0.20 -5.69
CA PRO A 75 21.61 1.01 -4.90
C PRO A 75 21.74 0.72 -3.41
N PHE A 76 22.06 1.76 -2.63
CA PHE A 76 22.17 1.63 -1.18
C PHE A 76 20.79 1.36 -0.57
N HIS A 77 20.70 0.36 0.30
CA HIS A 77 19.43 -0.08 0.89
C HIS A 77 18.79 0.97 1.81
N GLY A 78 19.56 1.96 2.28
CA GLY A 78 19.09 3.04 3.13
C GLY A 78 18.60 4.28 2.38
N TRP A 79 18.64 4.30 1.05
CA TRP A 79 18.09 5.43 0.29
C TRP A 79 16.57 5.34 0.17
N SER A 80 15.95 6.49 0.36
CA SER A 80 14.53 6.71 0.08
C SER A 80 14.28 6.69 -1.44
N ALA A 81 13.02 6.48 -1.84
CA ALA A 81 12.61 6.50 -3.26
C ALA A 81 13.03 7.81 -3.96
N LYS A 82 12.97 8.93 -3.24
CA LYS A 82 13.34 10.26 -3.76
C LYS A 82 14.83 10.37 -4.08
N GLU A 83 15.69 9.91 -3.17
CA GLU A 83 17.15 9.94 -3.37
C GLU A 83 17.61 9.00 -4.49
N LEU A 84 16.92 7.87 -4.64
CA LEU A 84 17.13 6.93 -5.74
C LEU A 84 16.76 7.58 -7.08
N GLN A 85 15.58 8.19 -7.16
CA GLN A 85 15.10 8.90 -8.35
C GLN A 85 16.06 10.03 -8.75
N GLU A 86 16.47 10.88 -7.81
CA GLU A 86 17.36 12.02 -8.08
C GLU A 86 18.70 11.57 -8.69
N LYS A 87 19.25 10.43 -8.26
CA LYS A 87 20.51 9.91 -8.81
C LYS A 87 20.37 9.29 -10.19
N ILE A 88 19.24 8.62 -10.46
CA ILE A 88 18.93 8.08 -11.78
C ILE A 88 18.80 9.25 -12.76
N ASP A 89 18.00 10.26 -12.40
CA ASP A 89 17.75 11.43 -13.25
C ASP A 89 19.02 12.23 -13.48
N ALA A 90 19.85 12.45 -12.45
CA ALA A 90 21.13 13.14 -12.57
C ALA A 90 22.09 12.42 -13.53
N LYS A 91 22.01 11.08 -13.64
CA LYS A 91 22.88 10.30 -14.52
C LYS A 91 22.33 10.19 -15.95
N LEU A 92 21.02 10.23 -16.11
CA LEU A 92 20.36 10.22 -17.42
C LEU A 92 20.44 11.59 -18.12
N ALA A 93 20.57 12.68 -17.36
CA ALA A 93 20.72 14.03 -17.86
C ALA A 93 22.18 14.43 -18.20
N GLU A 94 23.15 13.54 -17.96
CA GLU A 94 24.58 13.68 -18.30
C GLU A 94 24.89 13.12 -19.69
#